data_AF-A0A9D2MAL2-F1
#
_entry.id   AF-A0A9D2MAL2-F1
#
_cell.length_a   1.000
_cell.length_b   1.000
_cell.length_c   1.000
_cell.angle_alpha   90.00
_cell.angle_beta   90.00
_cell.angle_gamma   90.00
#
_symmetry.space_group_name_H-M   'P 1'
#
loop_
_entity.id
_entity.type
_entity.pdbx_description
1 polymer ?
#
loop_
_entity_poly.entity_id
_entity_poly.type
_entity_poly.pdbx_seq_one_letter_code
_entity_poly.pdbx_strand_id
1 'polypeptide(L)'
;MKSALHLPESELDIMLAVWAAPDGITAPALLETLERPLTASALHSYLKRLEEKGYLRCEKTGKVNRYTALVSRAAYERQESRSVLGKLYGGSLRRFTAALYDGGALSSGEVEELRAYLDELAEKGVE
;
A
#
# COMPACT_ATOMS: atom_id res chain seq x y z
N MET A 1 -20.07 2.41 9.96
CA MET A 1 -18.79 2.89 9.42
C MET A 1 -18.12 1.69 8.74
N LYS A 2 -17.99 1.69 7.40
CA LYS A 2 -17.47 0.52 6.67
C LYS A 2 -15.95 0.43 6.85
N SER A 3 -15.54 -0.71 7.35
CA SER A 3 -14.17 -1.11 7.72
C SER A 3 -13.25 -1.11 6.50
N ALA A 4 -12.68 0.03 6.13
CA ALA A 4 -11.60 0.12 5.16
C ALA A 4 -10.28 -0.18 5.89
N LEU A 5 -9.99 -1.44 6.18
CA LEU A 5 -8.86 -1.82 7.06
C LEU A 5 -7.79 -2.69 6.39
N HIS A 6 -8.02 -3.15 5.16
CA HIS A 6 -7.06 -3.93 4.38
C HIS A 6 -7.54 -4.00 2.93
N LEU A 7 -6.65 -3.74 1.97
CA LEU A 7 -6.87 -4.07 0.57
C LEU A 7 -6.38 -5.50 0.33
N PRO A 8 -7.21 -6.40 -0.24
CA PRO A 8 -6.73 -7.68 -0.75
C PRO A 8 -5.57 -7.45 -1.72
N GLU A 9 -4.63 -8.39 -1.80
CA GLU A 9 -3.45 -8.34 -2.67
C GLU A 9 -3.81 -7.84 -4.08
N SER A 10 -4.90 -8.35 -4.64
CA SER A 10 -5.33 -7.95 -5.97
C SER A 10 -5.82 -6.52 -6.16
N GLU A 11 -6.30 -5.89 -5.10
CA GLU A 11 -6.66 -4.47 -5.09
C GLU A 11 -5.44 -3.61 -4.71
N LEU A 12 -4.54 -4.14 -3.89
CA LEU A 12 -3.29 -3.48 -3.51
C LEU A 12 -2.37 -3.29 -4.73
N ASP A 13 -2.19 -4.30 -5.57
CA ASP A 13 -1.40 -4.20 -6.81
C ASP A 13 -1.85 -3.01 -7.68
N ILE A 14 -3.16 -2.85 -7.81
CA ILE A 14 -3.76 -1.76 -8.60
C ILE A 14 -3.48 -0.42 -7.92
N MET A 15 -3.65 -0.33 -6.60
CA MET A 15 -3.36 0.91 -5.86
C MET A 15 -1.87 1.27 -5.90
N LEU A 16 -0.95 0.30 -5.87
CA LEU A 16 0.48 0.53 -6.05
C LEU A 16 0.77 1.18 -7.41
N ALA A 17 0.17 0.68 -8.48
CA ALA A 17 0.28 1.26 -9.82
C ALA A 17 -0.36 2.67 -9.90
N VAL A 18 -1.51 2.89 -9.26
CA VAL A 18 -2.15 4.22 -9.19
C VAL A 18 -1.28 5.21 -8.40
N TRP A 19 -0.70 4.80 -7.27
CA TRP A 19 0.17 5.68 -6.46
C TRP A 19 1.50 6.01 -7.15
N ALA A 20 1.98 5.16 -8.05
CA ALA A 20 3.13 5.45 -8.89
C ALA A 20 2.84 6.53 -9.96
N ALA A 21 1.56 6.83 -10.22
CA ALA A 21 1.11 7.81 -11.21
C ALA A 21 0.32 8.96 -10.53
N PRO A 22 1.00 9.99 -9.97
CA PRO A 22 0.35 11.05 -9.20
C PRO A 22 -0.68 11.88 -10.01
N ASP A 23 -0.45 12.05 -11.32
CA ASP A 23 -1.39 12.74 -12.22
C ASP A 23 -2.59 11.87 -12.65
N GLY A 24 -2.65 10.64 -12.14
CA GLY A 24 -3.63 9.62 -12.49
C GLY A 24 -3.21 8.75 -13.67
N ILE A 25 -3.84 7.58 -13.76
CA ILE A 25 -3.51 6.54 -14.74
C ILE A 25 -4.78 6.05 -15.45
N THR A 26 -4.65 5.65 -16.72
CA THR A 26 -5.79 5.13 -17.50
C THR A 26 -5.94 3.62 -17.31
N ALA A 27 -7.15 3.07 -17.55
CA ALA A 27 -7.35 1.62 -17.46
C ALA A 27 -6.44 0.79 -18.40
N PRO A 28 -6.19 1.19 -19.66
CA PRO A 28 -5.22 0.50 -20.52
C PRO A 28 -3.79 0.54 -19.95
N ALA A 29 -3.33 1.70 -19.48
CA ALA A 29 -2.00 1.84 -18.88
C ALA A 29 -1.85 1.01 -17.59
N LEU A 30 -2.92 0.89 -16.79
CA LEU A 30 -2.95 -0.02 -15.64
C LEU A 30 -2.77 -1.47 -16.06
N LEU A 31 -3.46 -1.94 -17.10
CA LEU A 31 -3.29 -3.32 -17.60
C LEU A 31 -1.86 -3.59 -18.06
N GLU A 32 -1.19 -2.61 -18.66
CA GLU A 32 0.19 -2.73 -19.12
C GLU A 32 1.21 -2.71 -17.96
N THR A 33 0.89 -2.04 -16.86
CA THR A 33 1.77 -1.92 -15.68
C THR A 33 1.69 -3.14 -14.76
N LEU A 34 0.55 -3.83 -14.73
CA LEU A 34 0.36 -4.99 -13.86
C LEU A 34 1.10 -6.22 -14.42
N GLU A 35 1.97 -6.82 -13.62
CA GLU A 35 2.76 -7.99 -14.02
C GLU A 35 1.95 -9.29 -14.17
N ARG A 36 0.67 -9.27 -13.77
CA ARG A 36 -0.22 -10.43 -13.80
C ARG A 36 -1.20 -10.36 -14.98
N PRO A 37 -1.61 -11.51 -15.55
CA PRO A 37 -2.65 -11.53 -16.58
C PRO A 37 -4.00 -11.14 -15.97
N LEU A 38 -4.52 -9.98 -16.38
CA LEU A 38 -5.82 -9.48 -15.97
C LEU A 38 -6.66 -9.13 -17.19
N THR A 39 -7.92 -9.56 -17.21
CA THR A 39 -8.85 -9.13 -18.27
C THR A 39 -9.33 -7.70 -18.00
N ALA A 40 -9.67 -6.96 -19.06
CA ALA A 40 -10.23 -5.61 -18.91
C ALA A 40 -11.50 -5.57 -18.04
N SER A 41 -12.34 -6.61 -18.13
CA SER A 41 -13.55 -6.75 -17.30
C SER A 41 -13.21 -6.94 -15.81
N ALA A 42 -12.21 -7.77 -15.52
CA ALA A 42 -11.73 -7.95 -14.15
C ALA A 42 -11.15 -6.64 -13.59
N LEU A 43 -10.29 -5.94 -14.34
CA LEU A 43 -9.75 -4.64 -13.94
C LEU A 43 -10.87 -3.65 -13.63
N HIS A 44 -11.87 -3.54 -14.51
CA HIS A 44 -13.00 -2.64 -14.30
C HIS A 44 -13.76 -2.97 -13.01
N SER A 45 -13.92 -4.25 -12.70
CA SER A 45 -14.55 -4.71 -11.45
C SER A 45 -13.74 -4.32 -10.21
N TYR A 46 -12.40 -4.43 -10.26
CA TYR A 46 -11.53 -3.97 -9.19
C TYR A 46 -11.57 -2.45 -9.00
N LEU A 47 -11.48 -1.69 -10.09
CA LEU A 47 -11.49 -0.22 -10.07
C LEU A 47 -12.81 0.30 -9.51
N LYS A 48 -13.94 -0.29 -9.91
CA LYS A 48 -15.25 0.05 -9.35
C LYS A 48 -15.32 -0.22 -7.85
N ARG A 49 -14.81 -1.35 -7.36
CA ARG A 49 -14.77 -1.63 -5.91
C ARG A 49 -13.88 -0.66 -5.16
N LEU A 50 -12.72 -0.30 -5.71
CA LEU A 50 -11.81 0.68 -5.11
C LEU A 50 -12.44 2.07 -5.06
N GLU A 51 -13.18 2.46 -6.09
CA GLU A 51 -13.98 3.69 -6.13
C GLU A 51 -15.10 3.68 -5.08
N GLU A 52 -15.89 2.60 -5.00
CA GLU A 52 -16.96 2.44 -4.00
C GLU A 52 -16.43 2.44 -2.56
N LYS A 53 -15.19 1.98 -2.35
CA LYS A 53 -14.48 2.03 -1.07
C LYS A 53 -13.86 3.41 -0.78
N GLY A 54 -13.80 4.31 -1.77
CA GLY A 54 -13.25 5.67 -1.64
C GLY A 54 -11.73 5.75 -1.72
N TYR A 55 -11.04 4.74 -2.26
CA TYR A 55 -9.58 4.75 -2.42
C TYR A 55 -9.12 5.56 -3.63
N LEU A 56 -9.94 5.62 -4.66
CA LEU A 56 -9.65 6.32 -5.92
C LEU A 56 -10.92 6.97 -6.46
N ARG A 57 -10.74 7.90 -7.40
CA ARG A 57 -11.82 8.49 -8.20
C ARG A 57 -11.62 8.20 -9.67
N CYS A 58 -12.71 8.05 -10.41
CA CYS A 58 -12.71 7.97 -11.87
C CYS A 58 -13.09 9.33 -12.48
N GLU A 59 -12.27 9.85 -13.39
CA GLU A 59 -12.57 11.02 -14.20
C GLU A 59 -12.55 10.67 -15.69
N LYS A 60 -13.61 11.01 -16.41
CA LYS A 60 -13.65 10.81 -17.86
C LYS A 60 -12.83 11.90 -18.56
N THR A 61 -11.71 11.50 -19.15
CA THR A 61 -10.84 12.39 -19.94
C THR A 61 -10.97 12.01 -21.42
N GLY A 62 -11.86 12.68 -22.14
CA GLY A 62 -12.18 12.37 -23.53
C GLY A 62 -12.87 11.00 -23.68
N LYS A 63 -12.20 10.05 -24.34
CA LYS A 63 -12.72 8.67 -24.56
C LYS A 63 -12.23 7.67 -23.51
N VAL A 64 -11.33 8.05 -22.61
CA VAL A 64 -10.72 7.15 -21.62
C VAL A 64 -11.03 7.59 -20.20
N ASN A 65 -11.16 6.62 -19.30
CA ASN A 65 -11.27 6.86 -17.87
C ASN A 65 -9.87 7.00 -17.29
N ARG A 66 -9.66 8.04 -16.50
CA ARG A 66 -8.46 8.28 -15.70
C ARG A 66 -8.78 8.07 -14.23
N TYR A 67 -7.93 7.33 -13.52
CA TYR A 67 -8.10 7.00 -12.12
C TYR A 67 -7.00 7.70 -11.30
N THR A 68 -7.41 8.37 -10.22
CA THR A 68 -6.51 9.09 -9.33
C THR A 68 -6.78 8.66 -7.90
N ALA A 69 -5.72 8.44 -7.11
CA ALA A 69 -5.85 8.08 -5.70
C ALA A 69 -6.50 9.21 -4.88
N LEU A 70 -7.44 8.86 -4.02
CA LEU A 70 -8.04 9.75 -3.01
C LEU A 70 -7.37 9.58 -1.64
N VAL A 71 -6.81 8.40 -1.38
CA VAL A 71 -6.01 8.10 -0.19
C VAL A 71 -4.55 8.09 -0.57
N SER A 72 -3.69 8.78 0.17
CA SER A 72 -2.25 8.75 -0.07
C SER A 72 -1.64 7.42 0.33
N ARG A 73 -0.58 6.99 -0.38
CA ARG A 73 0.17 5.78 -0.04
C ARG A 73 0.66 5.78 1.40
N ALA A 74 1.23 6.89 1.86
CA ALA A 74 1.73 7.03 3.22
C ALA A 74 0.60 6.93 4.29
N ALA A 75 -0.59 7.46 4.02
CA ALA A 75 -1.72 7.32 4.93
C ALA A 75 -2.19 5.86 5.02
N TYR A 76 -2.26 5.17 3.88
CA TYR A 76 -2.59 3.75 3.83
C TYR A 76 -1.55 2.90 4.57
N GLU A 77 -0.26 3.07 4.27
CA GLU A 77 0.84 2.35 4.93
C GLU A 77 0.80 2.53 6.45
N ARG A 78 0.65 3.76 6.96
CA ARG A 78 0.54 4.01 8.40
C ARG A 78 -0.64 3.31 9.04
N GLN A 79 -1.79 3.27 8.36
CA GLN A 79 -2.97 2.58 8.86
C GLN A 79 -2.79 1.05 8.84
N GLU A 80 -2.27 0.51 7.74
CA GLU A 80 -2.05 -0.90 7.53
C GLU A 80 -0.99 -1.44 8.49
N SER A 81 0.14 -0.75 8.66
CA SER A 81 1.19 -1.12 9.62
C SER A 81 0.66 -1.21 11.05
N ARG A 82 -0.20 -0.27 11.48
CA ARG A 82 -0.85 -0.34 12.80
C ARG A 82 -1.80 -1.54 12.92
N SER A 83 -2.56 -1.83 11.87
CA SER A 83 -3.46 -2.99 11.82
C SER A 83 -2.69 -4.31 11.93
N VAL A 84 -1.63 -4.47 11.11
CA VAL A 84 -0.77 -5.66 11.07
C VAL A 84 -0.04 -5.85 12.40
N LEU A 85 0.64 -4.80 12.90
CA LEU A 85 1.34 -4.86 14.19
C LEU A 85 0.39 -5.21 15.33
N GLY A 86 -0.77 -4.55 15.41
CA GLY A 86 -1.75 -4.78 16.46
C GLY A 86 -2.33 -6.20 16.43
N LYS A 87 -2.77 -6.67 15.26
CA LYS A 87 -3.49 -7.95 15.14
C LYS A 87 -2.59 -9.18 15.16
N LEU A 88 -1.45 -9.15 14.47
CA LEU A 88 -0.59 -10.34 14.32
C LEU A 88 0.56 -10.38 15.33
N TYR A 89 1.08 -9.22 15.73
CA TYR A 89 2.27 -9.12 16.58
C TYR A 89 1.99 -8.56 17.98
N GLY A 90 0.71 -8.32 18.30
CA GLY A 90 0.29 -7.78 19.61
C GLY A 90 0.85 -6.39 19.89
N GLY A 91 1.05 -5.58 18.84
CA GLY A 91 1.65 -4.24 18.93
C GLY A 91 3.16 -4.23 19.17
N SER A 92 3.82 -5.39 19.22
CA SER A 92 5.25 -5.48 19.51
C SER A 92 6.09 -5.39 18.24
N LEU A 93 6.75 -4.25 18.05
CA LEU A 93 7.74 -4.09 16.97
C LEU A 93 8.87 -5.12 17.09
N ARG A 94 9.29 -5.45 18.32
CA ARG A 94 10.30 -6.49 18.58
C ARG A 94 9.91 -7.87 18.05
N ARG A 95 8.64 -8.27 18.22
CA ARG A 95 8.14 -9.56 17.70
C ARG A 95 8.09 -9.56 16.18
N PHE A 96 7.72 -8.42 15.58
CA PHE A 96 7.73 -8.25 14.13
C PHE A 96 9.15 -8.36 13.55
N THR A 97 10.12 -7.64 14.11
CA THR A 97 11.51 -7.68 13.66
C THR A 97 12.16 -9.05 13.85
N ALA A 98 11.86 -9.75 14.96
CA ALA A 98 12.35 -11.11 15.17
C ALA A 98 11.81 -12.08 14.10
N ALA A 99 10.52 -12.00 13.77
CA ALA A 99 9.92 -12.84 12.73
C ALA A 99 10.53 -12.61 11.34
N LEU A 100 10.90 -11.37 11.01
CA LEU A 100 11.58 -11.05 9.74
C LEU A 100 13.02 -11.55 9.72
N TYR A 101 13.75 -11.40 10.82
CA TYR A 101 15.13 -11.88 10.93
C TYR A 101 15.21 -13.41 10.84
N ASP A 102 14.37 -14.12 11.62
CA ASP A 102 14.32 -15.58 11.61
C ASP A 102 13.87 -16.13 10.24
N GLY A 103 13.04 -15.37 9.51
CA GLY A 103 12.61 -15.69 8.15
C GLY A 103 13.63 -15.36 7.05
N GLY A 104 14.80 -14.81 7.41
CA GLY A 104 15.84 -14.41 6.45
C GLY A 104 15.49 -13.17 5.61
N ALA A 105 14.43 -12.45 5.96
CA ALA A 105 13.98 -11.23 5.29
C ALA A 105 14.68 -9.97 5.81
N LEU A 106 15.55 -10.10 6.81
CA LEU A 106 16.33 -9.01 7.41
C LEU A 106 17.81 -9.42 7.44
N SER A 107 18.60 -8.77 6.59
CA SER A 107 20.05 -8.91 6.55
C SER A 107 20.72 -8.15 7.70
N SER A 108 21.99 -8.44 7.98
CA SER A 108 22.76 -7.65 8.96
C SER A 108 22.79 -6.17 8.58
N GLY A 109 23.04 -5.83 7.31
CA GLY A 109 23.01 -4.45 6.83
C GLY A 109 21.72 -3.71 7.16
N GLU A 110 20.56 -4.35 6.99
CA GLU A 110 19.24 -3.78 7.35
C GLU A 110 19.05 -3.64 8.87
N VAL A 111 19.63 -4.54 9.67
CA VAL A 111 19.63 -4.41 11.14
C VAL A 111 20.45 -3.18 11.58
N GLU A 112 21.62 -2.99 10.99
CA GLU A 112 22.48 -1.84 11.27
C GLU A 112 21.83 -0.51 10.84
N GLU A 113 21.20 -0.48 9.66
CA GLU A 113 20.43 0.68 9.18
C GLU A 113 19.26 1.00 10.11
N LEU A 114 18.49 -0.02 10.52
CA LEU A 114 17.39 0.15 11.45
C LEU A 114 17.87 0.67 12.81
N ARG A 115 19.02 0.18 13.30
CA ARG A 115 19.62 0.66 14.54
C ARG A 115 19.98 2.14 14.46
N ALA A 116 20.67 2.56 13.41
CA ALA A 116 21.02 3.97 13.20
C ALA A 116 19.76 4.86 13.15
N TYR A 117 18.72 4.41 12.44
CA TYR A 117 17.45 5.13 12.38
C TYR A 117 16.74 5.22 13.73
N LEU A 118 16.74 4.16 14.54
CA LEU A 118 16.17 4.19 15.89
C LEU A 118 16.94 5.12 16.83
N ASP A 119 18.27 5.14 16.73
CA ASP A 119 19.12 6.07 17.49
C ASP A 119 18.81 7.51 17.09
N GLU A 120 18.69 7.82 15.78
CA GLU A 120 18.25 9.14 15.30
C GLU A 120 16.86 9.53 15.82
N LEU A 121 15.91 8.60 15.87
CA LEU A 121 14.57 8.87 16.39
C LEU A 121 14.60 9.13 17.91
N ALA A 122 15.46 8.44 18.65
CA ALA A 122 15.63 8.67 20.08
C ALA A 122 16.25 10.04 20.36
N GLU A 123 17.20 10.48 19.52
CA GLU A 123 17.83 11.80 19.59
C GLU A 123 16.88 12.94 19.17
N LYS A 124 16.00 12.69 18.19
CA LYS A 124 14.98 13.65 17.72
C LYS A 124 13.83 13.85 18.71
N GLY A 125 13.80 13.09 19.80
CA GLY A 125 12.84 13.25 20.89
C GLY A 125 11.47 12.66 20.55
N VAL A 126 11.06 11.72 21.39
CA VAL A 126 9.64 11.43 21.61
C VAL A 126 9.04 12.65 22.33
N GLU A 127 8.61 13.66 21.57
CA GLU A 127 7.60 14.63 22.03
C GLU A 127 6.18 14.07 21.89
#